data_AF-A0A538L699-F1
#
_entry.id   AF-A0A538L699-F1
#
_cell.length_a   1.000
_cell.length_b   1.000
_cell.length_c   1.000
_cell.angle_alpha   90.00
_cell.angle_beta   90.00
_cell.angle_gamma   90.00
#
_symmetry.space_group_name_H-M   'P 1'
#
loop_
_entity.id
_entity.type
_entity.pdbx_description
1 polymer ?
#
loop_
_entity_poly.entity_id
_entity_poly.type
_entity_poly.pdbx_seq_one_letter_code
_entity_poly.pdbx_strand_id
1 'polypeptide(L)' 'MEAGQATKARRTPEVLPLSQVLGSPLRDNEGGRIGLLAAVTVAVTSSLSIALVLVTILGL' A
#
# COMPACT_ATOMS: atom_id res chain seq x y z
N MET A 1 -15.37 -39.42 -10.27
CA MET A 1 -15.78 -38.01 -10.02
C MET A 1 -15.49 -37.69 -8.57
N GLU A 2 -15.29 -36.41 -8.29
CA GLU A 2 -14.90 -35.79 -7.01
C GLU A 2 -13.39 -35.81 -6.72
N ALA A 3 -12.73 -34.71 -6.41
CA ALA A 3 -12.94 -33.30 -6.73
C ALA A 3 -11.54 -32.70 -6.57
N GLY A 4 -10.99 -32.08 -7.62
CA GLY A 4 -9.71 -31.38 -7.54
C GLY A 4 -9.81 -30.26 -6.53
N GLN A 5 -9.26 -30.47 -5.33
CA GLN A 5 -9.20 -29.47 -4.29
C GLN A 5 -8.21 -28.40 -4.73
N ALA A 6 -8.72 -27.29 -5.28
CA ALA A 6 -7.91 -26.14 -5.63
C ALA A 6 -7.37 -25.52 -4.33
N THR A 7 -6.12 -25.83 -4.00
CA THR A 7 -5.34 -25.12 -2.99
C THR A 7 -5.34 -23.64 -3.35
N LYS A 8 -6.09 -22.82 -2.61
CA LYS A 8 -6.00 -21.36 -2.70
C LYS A 8 -4.57 -20.98 -2.38
N ALA A 9 -3.80 -20.60 -3.40
CA ALA A 9 -2.45 -20.09 -3.24
C ALA A 9 -2.48 -18.94 -2.23
N ARG A 10 -1.77 -19.11 -1.11
CA ARG A 10 -1.57 -18.05 -0.12
C ARG A 10 -0.76 -16.96 -0.83
N ARG A 11 -1.40 -15.85 -1.19
CA ARG A 11 -0.68 -14.69 -1.74
C ARG A 11 0.25 -14.18 -0.64
N THR A 12 1.54 -14.37 -0.83
CA THR A 12 2.55 -13.71 0.00
C THR A 12 2.43 -12.21 -0.24
N PRO A 13 2.45 -11.38 0.82
CA PRO A 13 2.47 -9.93 0.63
C PRO A 13 3.69 -9.55 -0.20
N GLU A 14 3.45 -8.84 -1.30
CA GLU A 14 4.51 -8.30 -2.14
C GLU A 14 5.10 -7.08 -1.42
N VAL A 15 6.41 -7.12 -1.17
CA VAL A 15 7.13 -6.01 -0.53
C VAL A 15 7.74 -5.17 -1.64
N LEU A 16 7.21 -3.97 -1.82
CA LEU A 16 7.74 -3.00 -2.77
C LEU A 16 8.68 -2.02 -2.06
N PRO A 17 9.88 -1.75 -2.62
CA PRO A 17 10.75 -0.70 -2.10
C PRO A 17 10.08 0.67 -2.30
N LEU A 18 10.27 1.58 -1.34
CA LEU A 18 9.68 2.92 -1.39
C LEU A 18 10.01 3.67 -2.69
N SER A 19 11.21 3.48 -3.25
CA SER A 19 11.63 4.08 -4.52
C SER A 19 10.74 3.71 -5.70
N GLN A 20 10.06 2.57 -5.66
CA GLN A 20 9.10 2.15 -6.69
C GLN A 20 7.69 2.72 -6.46
N VAL A 21 7.37 3.13 -5.23
CA VAL A 21 6.03 3.62 -4.89
C VAL A 21 5.98 5.15 -4.95
N LEU A 22 7.06 5.84 -4.57
CA LEU A 22 7.15 7.30 -4.64
C LEU A 22 6.97 7.81 -6.08
N GLY A 23 6.28 8.93 -6.23
CA GLY A 23 5.92 9.49 -7.53
C GLY A 23 4.75 8.77 -8.24
N SER A 24 4.20 7.70 -7.65
CA SER A 24 3.04 7.02 -8.23
C SER A 24 1.80 7.90 -8.19
N PRO A 25 0.94 7.85 -9.22
CA PRO A 25 -0.30 8.61 -9.25
C PRO A 25 -1.28 8.07 -8.21
N LEU A 26 -1.79 8.96 -7.38
CA LEU A 26 -2.90 8.65 -6.48
C LEU A 26 -4.21 8.97 -7.19
N ARG A 27 -5.17 8.05 -7.08
CA ARG A 27 -6.49 8.17 -7.65
C ARG A 27 -7.54 8.09 -6.57
N ASP A 28 -8.63 8.81 -6.75
CA ASP A 28 -9.85 8.63 -5.96
C ASP A 28 -10.58 7.33 -6.37
N ASN A 29 -11.72 7.08 -5.72
CA ASN A 29 -12.54 5.89 -5.97
C ASN A 29 -13.25 5.92 -7.33
N GLU A 30 -13.32 7.08 -8.00
CA GLU A 30 -13.90 7.25 -9.33
C GLU A 30 -12.83 7.13 -10.43
N GLY A 31 -11.56 6.95 -10.05
CA GLY A 31 -10.41 6.84 -10.95
C GLY A 31 -9.80 8.19 -11.34
N GLY A 32 -10.32 9.30 -10.81
CA GLY A 32 -9.80 10.65 -10.96
C GLY A 32 -8.45 10.81 -10.28
N ARG A 33 -7.50 11.51 -10.91
CA ARG A 33 -6.16 11.72 -10.35
C ARG A 33 -6.21 12.83 -9.31
N ILE A 34 -5.83 12.51 -8.07
CA ILE A 34 -5.79 13.46 -6.94
C ILE A 34 -4.38 14.01 -6.68
N GLY A 35 -3.33 13.36 -7.19
CA GLY A 35 -1.96 13.82 -7.00
C GLY A 35 -0.91 12.75 -7.22
N LEU A 36 0.25 12.93 -6.59
CA LEU A 36 1.36 11.98 -6.56
C LEU A 36 1.74 11.64 -5.11
N LEU A 37 2.15 10.40 -4.88
CA LEU A 37 2.74 9.99 -3.59
C LEU A 37 4.12 10.64 -3.43
N ALA A 38 4.25 11.60 -2.51
CA ALA A 38 5.52 12.33 -2.33
C ALA A 38 6.39 11.72 -1.23
N ALA A 39 5.78 11.29 -0.13
CA ALA A 39 6.49 10.71 1.01
C ALA A 39 5.57 9.80 1.84
N VAL A 40 6.20 8.87 2.56
CA VAL A 40 5.56 8.01 3.57
C VAL A 40 6.26 8.23 4.89
N THR A 41 5.51 8.62 5.92
CA THR A 41 6.03 8.76 7.28
C THR A 41 5.56 7.60 8.13
N VAL A 42 6.50 6.85 8.68
CA VAL A 42 6.22 5.74 9.59
C VAL A 42 6.56 6.18 11.00
N ALA A 43 5.54 6.38 11.84
CA ALA A 43 5.72 6.68 13.24
C ALA A 43 5.66 5.37 14.03
N VAL A 44 6.79 4.98 14.63
CA VAL A 44 6.89 3.81 15.50
C VAL A 44 6.84 4.29 16.95
N THR A 45 5.78 3.94 17.67
CA THR A 45 5.65 4.24 19.09
C THR A 45 6.11 3.05 19.93
N SER A 46 7.10 3.26 20.79
CA SER A 46 7.76 2.19 21.56
C SER A 46 6.87 1.55 22.63
N SER A 47 5.74 2.17 22.97
CA SER A 47 4.88 1.74 24.08
C SER A 47 3.72 0.82 23.67
N LEU A 48 3.38 0.71 22.38
CA LEU A 48 2.13 0.04 21.95
C LEU A 48 2.27 -0.94 20.77
N SER A 49 3.46 -1.16 20.20
CA SER A 49 3.65 -2.01 19.00
C SER A 49 2.84 -1.55 17.77
N ILE A 50 2.32 -0.31 17.78
CA ILE A 50 1.54 0.26 16.69
C ILE A 50 2.48 1.16 15.85
N ALA A 51 2.57 0.84 14.56
CA ALA A 51 3.10 1.73 13.56
C ALA A 51 1.93 2.52 12.95
N LEU A 52 1.99 3.85 13.02
CA LEU A 52 1.08 4.72 12.27
C LEU A 52 1.75 5.10 10.94
N VAL A 53 1.03 4.93 9.84
CA VAL A 53 1.50 5.31 8.50
C VAL A 53 0.74 6.56 8.07
N LEU A 54 1.47 7.64 7.85
CA LEU A 54 0.95 8.88 7.26
C LEU A 54 1.48 9.00 5.83
N VAL A 55 0.60 9.43 4.91
CA VAL A 55 0.90 9.57 3.48
C VAL A 55 0.80 11.03 3.09
N THR A 56 1.88 11.60 2.54
CA THR A 56 1.89 12.97 2.02
C THR A 56 1.69 12.96 0.51
N ILE A 57 0.71 13.74 0.06
CA ILE A 57 0.30 13.84 -1.36
C ILE A 57 0.71 15.21 -1.89
N LEU A 58 1.33 15.24 -3.07
CA LEU A 58 1.48 16.48 -3.85
C LEU A 58 0.29 16.60 -4.80
N GLY A 59 -0.52 17.63 -4.61
CA GLY A 59 -1.76 17.88 -5.38
C GLY A 59 -1.52 18.40 -6.80
N LEU A 60 -2.59 18.33 -7.61
CA LEU A 60 -2.70 18.94 -8.94
C LEU A 60 -3.37 20.32 -8.89
#